data_AF-A0A917FRA3-F1
#
_entry.id   AF-A0A917FRA3-F1
#
_cell.length_a   1.000
_cell.length_b   1.000
_cell.length_c   1.000
_cell.angle_alpha   90.00
_cell.angle_beta   90.00
_cell.angle_gamma   90.00
#
_symmetry.space_group_name_H-M   'P 1'
#
loop_
_entity.id
_entity.type
_entity.pdbx_description
1 polymer ?
#
loop_
_entity_poly.entity_id
_entity_poly.type
_entity_poly.pdbx_seq_one_letter_code
_entity_poly.pdbx_strand_id
1 'polypeptide(L)'
;MRLMDGGEAVVRSGTGHTPFVPGPDEVLVSLPVISELIAASGDFEKLLADNPEIDGLDTAVRRLHKALHPLYGQFVTGLFEENRRANGALSPVFAVFSRLLDEPNDSENPAEYEERMYRRWLAGRSDGVDNQTIERFEKRLGRGA
;
A
#
# COMPACT_ATOMS: atom_id res chain seq x y z
N MET A 1 73.77 -2.27 -30.82
CA MET A 1 72.76 -3.19 -30.25
C MET A 1 72.31 -2.60 -28.92
N ARG A 2 71.16 -1.92 -28.91
CA ARG A 2 70.60 -1.20 -27.75
C ARG A 2 69.24 -1.85 -27.50
N LEU A 3 69.13 -2.58 -26.40
CA LEU A 3 67.91 -3.27 -25.98
C LEU A 3 66.83 -2.20 -25.72
N MET A 4 65.70 -2.30 -26.40
CA MET A 4 64.52 -1.48 -26.11
C MET A 4 63.86 -2.03 -24.85
N ASP A 5 63.79 -1.20 -23.82
CA ASP A 5 63.03 -1.45 -22.60
C ASP A 5 61.54 -1.33 -22.92
N GLY A 6 60.79 -2.40 -22.61
CA GLY A 6 59.35 -2.47 -22.88
C GLY A 6 58.59 -1.64 -21.84
N GLY A 7 58.02 -0.52 -22.26
CA GLY A 7 57.13 0.26 -21.41
C GLY A 7 55.94 -0.58 -20.93
N GLU A 8 55.73 -0.63 -19.61
CA GLU A 8 54.57 -1.29 -19.03
C GLU A 8 53.26 -0.68 -19.55
N ALA A 9 52.36 -1.54 -20.00
CA ALA A 9 51.01 -1.14 -20.35
C ALA A 9 50.28 -0.69 -19.07
N VAL A 10 50.05 0.62 -18.93
CA VAL A 10 49.16 1.14 -17.89
C VAL A 10 47.75 0.67 -18.22
N VAL A 11 47.26 -0.34 -17.48
CA VAL A 11 45.86 -0.71 -17.47
C VAL A 11 45.08 0.48 -16.92
N ARG A 12 44.50 1.28 -17.80
CA ARG A 12 43.44 2.22 -17.41
C ARG A 12 42.23 1.37 -17.05
N SER A 13 42.10 1.06 -15.77
CA SER A 13 40.90 0.43 -15.19
C SER A 13 39.70 1.34 -15.42
N GLY A 14 39.08 1.19 -16.58
CA GLY A 14 37.75 1.69 -16.87
C GLY A 14 36.75 0.81 -16.17
N THR A 15 36.51 1.06 -14.88
CA THR A 15 35.33 0.53 -14.17
C THR A 15 34.77 1.63 -13.29
N GLY A 16 34.38 2.74 -13.91
CA GLY A 16 33.43 3.67 -13.31
C GLY A 16 32.06 3.00 -13.26
N HIS A 17 31.85 2.05 -12.35
CA HIS A 17 30.52 1.77 -11.88
C HIS A 17 30.15 2.96 -11.01
N THR A 18 29.37 3.90 -11.56
CA THR A 18 28.68 4.89 -10.72
C THR A 18 27.91 4.07 -9.68
N PRO A 19 28.23 4.20 -8.38
CA PRO A 19 27.54 3.42 -7.36
C PRO A 19 26.05 3.75 -7.44
N PHE A 20 25.22 2.70 -7.38
CA PHE A 20 23.79 2.87 -7.23
C PHE A 20 23.55 3.72 -5.98
N VAL A 21 22.97 4.90 -6.17
CA VAL A 21 22.52 5.74 -5.07
C VAL A 21 21.06 5.35 -4.84
N PRO A 22 20.75 4.59 -3.77
CA PRO A 22 19.37 4.35 -3.42
C PRO A 22 18.67 5.70 -3.27
N GLY A 23 17.52 5.84 -3.92
CA GLY A 23 16.64 6.98 -3.74
C GLY A 23 16.13 7.06 -2.30
N PRO A 24 15.26 8.04 -2.00
CA PRO A 24 14.68 8.14 -0.67
C PRO A 24 13.87 6.88 -0.33
N ASP A 25 13.94 6.45 0.93
CA ASP A 25 13.18 5.30 1.45
C ASP A 25 11.66 5.57 1.46
N GLU A 26 11.26 6.84 1.44
CA GLU A 26 9.87 7.30 1.48
C GLU A 26 9.61 8.42 0.47
N VAL A 27 8.38 8.49 -0.06
CA VAL A 27 7.94 9.54 -0.99
C VAL A 27 6.60 10.10 -0.49
N LEU A 28 6.52 11.42 -0.37
CA LEU A 28 5.26 12.10 -0.07
C LEU A 28 4.35 12.07 -1.30
N VAL A 29 3.17 11.47 -1.14
CA VAL A 29 2.15 11.38 -2.19
C VAL A 29 0.90 12.12 -1.73
N SER A 30 0.33 12.94 -2.61
CA SER A 30 -0.91 13.67 -2.30
C SER A 30 -2.11 12.73 -2.23
N LEU A 31 -3.09 13.05 -1.37
CA LEU A 31 -4.33 12.30 -1.24
C LEU A 31 -5.06 12.09 -2.59
N PRO A 32 -5.17 13.10 -3.49
CA PRO A 32 -5.77 12.89 -4.81
C PRO A 32 -5.10 11.80 -5.63
N VAL A 33 -3.77 11.71 -5.61
CA VAL A 33 -3.01 10.68 -6.35
C VAL A 33 -3.31 9.29 -5.78
N ILE A 34 -3.39 9.14 -4.46
CA ILE A 34 -3.77 7.87 -3.83
C ILE A 34 -5.21 7.50 -4.17
N SER A 35 -6.13 8.48 -4.14
CA SER A 35 -7.53 8.25 -4.51
C SER A 35 -7.70 7.83 -5.97
N GLU A 36 -6.98 8.47 -6.89
CA GLU A 36 -6.95 8.08 -8.31
C GLU A 36 -6.40 6.67 -8.51
N LEU A 37 -5.35 6.30 -7.78
CA LEU A 37 -4.76 4.96 -7.85
C LEU A 37 -5.75 3.88 -7.40
N ILE A 38 -6.50 4.15 -6.33
CA ILE A 38 -7.53 3.24 -5.83
C ILE A 38 -8.71 3.17 -6.80
N ALA A 39 -9.13 4.30 -7.37
CA ALA A 39 -10.18 4.35 -8.39
C ALA A 39 -9.80 3.50 -9.61
N ALA A 40 -8.58 3.68 -10.13
CA ALA A 40 -8.05 2.89 -11.24
C ALA A 40 -8.01 1.39 -10.92
N SER A 41 -7.61 1.00 -9.69
CA SER A 41 -7.67 -0.39 -9.24
C SER A 41 -9.10 -0.95 -9.32
N GLY A 42 -10.08 -0.18 -8.87
CA GLY A 42 -11.50 -0.57 -8.95
C GLY A 42 -12.07 -0.61 -10.37
N ASP A 43 -11.51 0.16 -11.31
CA ASP A 43 -11.87 0.06 -12.73
C ASP A 43 -11.36 -1.25 -13.34
N PHE A 44 -10.17 -1.73 -12.94
CA PHE A 44 -9.67 -3.04 -13.35
C PHE A 44 -10.52 -4.20 -12.81
N GLU A 45 -11.00 -4.12 -11.58
CA GLU A 45 -11.96 -5.11 -11.05
C GLU A 45 -13.26 -5.14 -11.86
N LYS A 46 -13.76 -3.96 -12.24
CA LYS A 46 -14.95 -3.87 -13.09
C LYS A 46 -14.70 -4.48 -14.46
N LEU A 47 -13.56 -4.18 -15.08
CA LEU A 47 -13.17 -4.79 -16.36
C LEU A 47 -13.06 -6.31 -16.27
N LEU A 48 -12.54 -6.84 -15.16
CA LEU A 48 -12.52 -8.27 -14.90
C LEU A 48 -13.93 -8.87 -14.80
N ALA A 49 -14.83 -8.21 -14.07
CA ALA A 49 -16.22 -8.65 -13.93
C ALA A 49 -16.98 -8.60 -15.27
N ASP A 50 -16.72 -7.59 -16.09
CA ASP A 50 -17.36 -7.39 -17.39
C ASP A 50 -16.79 -8.30 -18.49
N ASN A 51 -15.55 -8.83 -18.32
CA ASN A 51 -14.84 -9.63 -19.33
C ASN A 51 -14.17 -10.88 -18.70
N PRO A 52 -14.94 -11.80 -18.08
CA PRO A 52 -14.39 -12.97 -17.40
C PRO A 52 -13.68 -13.96 -18.33
N GLU A 53 -13.90 -13.86 -19.64
CA GLU A 53 -13.31 -14.71 -20.67
C GLU A 53 -11.86 -14.35 -21.03
N ILE A 54 -11.35 -13.21 -20.55
CA ILE A 54 -9.96 -12.79 -20.83
C ILE A 54 -8.99 -13.58 -19.95
N ASP A 55 -8.32 -14.55 -20.56
CA ASP A 55 -7.30 -15.35 -19.92
C ASP A 55 -6.21 -14.49 -19.25
N GLY A 56 -5.95 -14.76 -17.97
CA GLY A 56 -4.91 -14.08 -17.19
C GLY A 56 -5.29 -12.71 -16.61
N LEU A 57 -6.45 -12.14 -16.96
CA LEU A 57 -6.90 -10.86 -16.41
C LEU A 57 -7.08 -10.92 -14.89
N ASP A 58 -7.75 -11.96 -14.36
CA ASP A 58 -7.92 -12.16 -12.91
C ASP A 58 -6.58 -12.19 -12.17
N THR A 59 -5.60 -12.91 -12.71
CA THR A 59 -4.25 -13.00 -12.12
C THR A 59 -3.55 -11.64 -12.13
N ALA A 60 -3.67 -10.88 -13.22
CA ALA A 60 -3.09 -9.54 -13.32
C ALA A 60 -3.72 -8.56 -12.32
N VAL A 61 -5.05 -8.57 -12.20
CA VAL A 61 -5.80 -7.72 -11.24
C VAL A 61 -5.45 -8.07 -9.80
N ARG A 62 -5.42 -9.37 -9.44
CA ARG A 62 -4.98 -9.81 -8.10
C ARG A 62 -3.56 -9.37 -7.78
N ARG A 63 -2.64 -9.47 -8.75
CA ARG A 63 -1.25 -9.04 -8.57
C ARG A 63 -1.15 -7.52 -8.37
N LEU A 64 -1.94 -6.74 -9.11
CA LEU A 64 -2.04 -5.29 -8.93
C LEU A 64 -2.54 -4.96 -7.52
N HIS A 65 -3.64 -5.56 -7.09
CA HIS A 65 -4.19 -5.37 -5.74
C HIS A 65 -3.17 -5.69 -4.66
N LYS A 66 -2.49 -6.84 -4.76
CA LYS A 66 -1.45 -7.24 -3.81
C LYS A 66 -0.29 -6.25 -3.75
N ALA A 67 0.10 -5.65 -4.88
CA ALA A 67 1.17 -4.68 -4.94
C ALA A 67 0.75 -3.30 -4.38
N LEU A 68 -0.51 -2.91 -4.59
CA LEU A 68 -1.04 -1.62 -4.13
C LEU A 68 -1.44 -1.63 -2.65
N HIS A 69 -1.88 -2.78 -2.10
CA HIS A 69 -2.40 -2.88 -0.73
C HIS A 69 -1.48 -2.27 0.34
N PRO A 70 -0.16 -2.54 0.35
CA PRO A 70 0.74 -1.96 1.34
C PRO A 70 0.85 -0.43 1.22
N LEU A 71 0.79 0.09 -0.01
CA LEU A 71 0.95 1.52 -0.29
C LEU A 71 -0.20 2.34 0.27
N TYR A 72 -1.45 1.91 0.03
CA TYR A 72 -2.59 2.65 0.53
C TYR A 72 -3.03 2.21 1.93
N GLY A 73 -2.72 0.99 2.37
CA GLY A 73 -3.18 0.45 3.66
C GLY A 73 -2.74 1.29 4.85
N GLN A 74 -1.44 1.60 4.94
CA GLN A 74 -0.90 2.44 6.03
C GLN A 74 -1.45 3.87 5.98
N PHE A 75 -1.47 4.47 4.79
CA PHE A 75 -1.99 5.82 4.59
C PHE A 75 -3.47 5.93 4.97
N VAL A 76 -4.30 5.00 4.50
CA VAL A 76 -5.74 4.97 4.79
C VAL A 76 -5.98 4.76 6.28
N THR A 77 -5.22 3.88 6.95
CA THR A 77 -5.33 3.71 8.40
C THR A 77 -5.02 5.01 9.13
N GLY A 78 -3.90 5.68 8.83
CA GLY A 78 -3.55 6.96 9.46
C GLY A 78 -4.62 8.03 9.24
N LEU A 79 -5.07 8.19 7.99
CA LEU A 79 -6.13 9.12 7.62
C LEU A 79 -7.44 8.84 8.38
N PHE A 80 -7.81 7.57 8.53
CA PHE A 80 -9.01 7.16 9.25
C PHE A 80 -8.90 7.38 10.76
N GLU A 81 -7.73 7.12 11.35
CA GLU A 81 -7.49 7.41 12.76
C GLU A 81 -7.61 8.92 13.03
N GLU A 82 -6.98 9.76 12.22
CA GLU A 82 -7.07 11.23 12.32
C GLU A 82 -8.51 11.72 12.17
N ASN A 83 -9.20 11.22 11.15
CA ASN A 83 -10.59 11.61 10.90
C ASN A 83 -11.52 11.14 12.02
N ARG A 84 -11.29 9.97 12.60
CA ARG A 84 -12.07 9.48 13.74
C ARG A 84 -11.83 10.30 14.99
N ARG A 85 -10.59 10.73 15.24
CA ARG A 85 -10.27 11.64 16.36
C ARG A 85 -10.97 12.99 16.21
N ALA A 86 -10.95 13.56 15.01
CA ALA A 86 -11.49 14.90 14.75
C ALA A 86 -13.02 14.93 14.61
N ASN A 87 -13.60 13.95 13.92
CA ASN A 87 -14.99 14.00 13.43
C ASN A 87 -15.81 12.73 13.76
N GLY A 88 -15.22 11.75 14.46
CA GLY A 88 -15.85 10.45 14.67
C GLY A 88 -15.96 9.61 13.40
N ALA A 89 -16.78 8.55 13.45
CA ALA A 89 -16.91 7.55 12.38
C ALA A 89 -17.66 8.04 11.11
N LEU A 90 -18.16 9.28 11.10
CA LEU A 90 -19.03 9.82 10.04
C LEU A 90 -18.30 10.72 9.05
N SER A 91 -16.96 10.73 9.05
CA SER A 91 -16.19 11.57 8.13
C SER A 91 -16.48 11.22 6.66
N PRO A 92 -16.71 12.22 5.77
CA PRO A 92 -16.89 12.01 4.33
C PRO A 92 -15.72 11.24 3.68
N VAL A 93 -14.54 11.28 4.28
CA VAL A 93 -13.37 10.53 3.80
C VAL A 93 -13.67 9.03 3.74
N PHE A 94 -14.44 8.48 4.69
CA PHE A 94 -14.77 7.05 4.71
C PHE A 94 -15.60 6.63 3.50
N ALA A 95 -16.44 7.53 2.97
CA ALA A 95 -17.24 7.27 1.78
C ALA A 95 -16.37 7.16 0.52
N VAL A 96 -15.28 7.92 0.42
CA VAL A 96 -14.33 7.86 -0.72
C VAL A 96 -13.66 6.48 -0.80
N PHE A 97 -13.42 5.85 0.36
CA PHE A 97 -12.77 4.55 0.46
C PHE A 97 -13.77 3.41 0.75
N SER A 98 -15.07 3.60 0.46
CA SER A 98 -16.10 2.61 0.80
C SER A 98 -15.83 1.24 0.18
N ARG A 99 -15.37 1.20 -1.09
CA ARG A 99 -15.01 -0.06 -1.77
C ARG A 99 -13.95 -0.85 -1.00
N LEU A 100 -12.89 -0.19 -0.56
CA LEU A 100 -11.85 -0.83 0.24
C LEU A 100 -12.40 -1.37 1.56
N LEU A 101 -13.39 -0.70 2.14
CA LEU A 101 -14.07 -1.15 3.35
C LEU A 101 -15.07 -2.28 3.10
N ASP A 102 -15.62 -2.38 1.88
CA ASP A 102 -16.58 -3.40 1.44
C ASP A 102 -15.91 -4.73 1.06
N GLU A 103 -14.63 -4.72 0.64
CA GLU A 103 -13.88 -5.92 0.28
C GLU A 103 -13.90 -6.96 1.43
N PRO A 104 -14.24 -8.23 1.19
CA PRO A 104 -14.19 -9.28 2.20
C PRO A 104 -12.85 -9.30 2.94
N ASN A 105 -12.89 -9.46 4.27
CA ASN A 105 -11.67 -9.61 5.05
C ASN A 105 -11.23 -11.09 5.03
N ASP A 106 -10.63 -11.51 3.94
CA ASP A 106 -10.20 -12.87 3.63
C ASP A 106 -8.68 -13.06 3.70
N SER A 107 -7.97 -12.11 4.30
CA SER A 107 -6.51 -12.16 4.42
C SER A 107 -6.07 -13.37 5.23
N GLU A 108 -5.24 -14.23 4.65
CA GLU A 108 -4.58 -15.34 5.34
C GLU A 108 -3.46 -14.86 6.29
N ASN A 109 -2.96 -13.63 6.09
CA ASN A 109 -2.02 -13.00 7.02
C ASN A 109 -2.79 -12.41 8.21
N PRO A 110 -2.56 -12.88 9.45
CA PRO A 110 -3.27 -12.41 10.64
C PRO A 110 -3.11 -10.91 10.93
N ALA A 111 -1.93 -10.34 10.65
CA ALA A 111 -1.67 -8.92 10.88
C ALA A 111 -2.49 -8.05 9.92
N GLU A 112 -2.51 -8.41 8.63
CA GLU A 112 -3.33 -7.73 7.63
C GLU A 112 -4.83 -7.91 7.88
N TYR A 113 -5.24 -9.09 8.35
CA TYR A 113 -6.62 -9.34 8.76
C TYR A 113 -7.05 -8.38 9.87
N GLU A 114 -6.22 -8.21 10.91
CA GLU A 114 -6.51 -7.28 12.01
C GLU A 114 -6.50 -5.81 11.54
N GLU A 115 -5.57 -5.42 10.66
CA GLU A 115 -5.54 -4.06 10.08
C GLU A 115 -6.78 -3.74 9.22
N ARG A 116 -7.28 -4.69 8.42
CA ARG A 116 -8.52 -4.51 7.64
C ARG A 116 -9.73 -4.37 8.55
N MET A 117 -9.79 -5.19 9.61
CA MET A 117 -10.82 -5.13 10.63
C MET A 117 -10.78 -3.80 11.39
N TYR A 118 -9.58 -3.31 11.73
CA TYR A 118 -9.39 -2.02 12.38
C TYR A 118 -9.86 -0.85 11.50
N ARG A 119 -9.50 -0.84 10.21
CA ARG A 119 -9.96 0.18 9.24
C ARG A 119 -11.49 0.25 9.15
N ARG A 120 -12.16 -0.92 9.09
CA ARG A 120 -13.64 -0.98 9.10
C ARG A 120 -14.23 -0.46 10.40
N TRP A 121 -13.65 -0.85 11.54
CA TRP A 121 -14.06 -0.32 12.83
C TRP A 121 -13.92 1.20 12.90
N LEU A 122 -12.81 1.78 12.40
CA LEU A 122 -12.61 3.23 12.32
C LEU A 122 -13.72 3.92 11.51
N ALA A 123 -14.17 3.30 10.42
CA ALA A 123 -15.29 3.76 9.59
C ALA A 123 -16.69 3.51 10.20
N GLY A 124 -16.77 2.97 11.42
CA GLY A 124 -18.03 2.69 12.12
C GLY A 124 -18.70 1.38 11.72
N ARG A 125 -18.01 0.51 10.98
CA ARG A 125 -18.48 -0.82 10.57
C ARG A 125 -17.89 -1.88 11.50
N SER A 126 -18.62 -2.20 12.56
CA SER A 126 -18.18 -3.11 13.62
C SER A 126 -18.80 -4.51 13.54
N ASP A 127 -19.38 -4.87 12.40
CA ASP A 127 -19.96 -6.20 12.19
C ASP A 127 -18.88 -7.29 12.35
N GLY A 128 -19.14 -8.25 13.23
CA GLY A 128 -18.23 -9.37 13.50
C GLY A 128 -17.02 -9.04 14.39
N VAL A 129 -16.96 -7.84 15.00
CA VAL A 129 -15.89 -7.47 15.94
C VAL A 129 -16.34 -7.69 17.38
N ASP A 130 -15.63 -8.53 18.14
CA ASP A 130 -15.94 -8.76 19.55
C ASP A 130 -15.50 -7.60 20.47
N ASN A 131 -16.05 -7.57 21.69
CA ASN A 131 -15.77 -6.51 22.67
C ASN A 131 -14.27 -6.43 23.03
N GLN A 132 -13.58 -7.57 23.11
CA GLN A 132 -12.15 -7.60 23.42
C GLN A 132 -11.33 -6.91 22.31
N THR A 133 -11.73 -7.08 21.06
CA THR A 133 -11.10 -6.46 19.89
C THR A 133 -11.41 -4.98 19.83
N ILE A 134 -12.64 -4.57 20.14
CA ILE A 134 -13.02 -3.16 20.29
C ILE A 134 -12.13 -2.47 21.33
N GLU A 135 -11.96 -3.05 22.51
CA GLU A 135 -11.08 -2.48 23.56
C GLU A 135 -9.63 -2.32 23.09
N ARG A 136 -9.09 -3.29 22.34
CA ARG A 136 -7.75 -3.16 21.74
C ARG A 136 -7.68 -2.00 20.74
N PHE A 137 -8.70 -1.86 19.90
CA PHE A 137 -8.79 -0.80 18.90
C PHE A 137 -8.92 0.59 19.51
N GLU A 138 -9.74 0.74 20.55
CA GLU A 138 -9.86 1.98 21.32
C GLU A 138 -8.54 2.35 22.00
N LYS A 139 -7.87 1.37 22.62
CA LYS A 139 -6.56 1.58 23.24
C LYS A 139 -5.50 2.00 22.22
N ARG A 140 -5.50 1.42 21.01
CA ARG A 140 -4.61 1.83 19.92
C ARG A 140 -4.90 3.26 19.49
N LEU A 141 -6.16 3.59 19.24
CA LEU A 141 -6.57 4.92 18.82
C LEU A 141 -6.15 5.99 19.85
N GLY A 142 -6.29 5.69 21.14
CA GLY A 142 -5.91 6.56 22.25
C GLY A 142 -4.41 6.64 22.56
N ARG A 143 -3.57 5.72 22.06
CA ARG A 143 -2.10 5.79 22.19
C ARG A 143 -1.44 6.76 21.19
N GLY A 144 -2.15 7.17 20.15
CA GLY A 144 -1.68 8.14 19.16
C GLY A 144 -2.08 9.58 19.46
N ALA A 145 -2.43 9.91 20.72
CA ALA A 145 -2.78 11.24 21.20
C ALA A 145 -1.68 11.84 22.08
#